data_AF-A0A0B6Y238-F1
#
_entry.id   AF-A0A0B6Y238-F1
#
_cell.length_a   1.000
_cell.length_b   1.000
_cell.length_c   1.000
_cell.angle_alpha   90.00
_cell.angle_beta   90.00
_cell.angle_gamma   90.00
#
_symmetry.space_group_name_H-M   'P 1'
#
loop_
_entity.id
_entity.type
_entity.pdbx_description
1 polymer ?
#
loop_
_entity_poly.entity_id
_entity_poly.type
_entity_poly.pdbx_seq_one_letter_code
_entity_poly.pdbx_strand_id
1 'polypeptide(L)'
;SHEDWQRLYGKCSGNEIYHIRLGDSKFFGDYEGKSFTYASFHAHRKYGVSLVGIQRDIRGSKIQLNPGPRHIMRKSDICFYLNISKEENSAFILAHPNQDGTSVDRTRLSQQTEKTSRVA
;
A
#
# COMPACT_ATOMS: atom_id res chain seq x y z
N SER A 1 -32.76 7.87 3.16
CA SER A 1 -31.96 6.65 3.35
C SER A 1 -30.80 6.69 2.38
N HIS A 2 -29.57 6.94 2.84
CA HIS A 2 -28.41 6.77 1.95
C HIS A 2 -28.15 5.26 1.81
N GLU A 3 -28.26 4.75 0.59
CA GLU A 3 -28.00 3.36 0.25
C GLU A 3 -26.53 3.02 0.58
N ASP A 4 -26.26 1.78 0.98
CA ASP A 4 -24.93 1.39 1.49
C ASP A 4 -23.81 1.62 0.47
N TRP A 5 -24.10 1.55 -0.83
CA TRP A 5 -23.13 1.85 -1.88
C TRP A 5 -22.73 3.33 -1.91
N GLN A 6 -23.63 4.26 -1.57
CA GLN A 6 -23.34 5.69 -1.56
C GLN A 6 -22.37 6.03 -0.42
N ARG A 7 -22.53 5.36 0.73
CA ARG A 7 -21.61 5.49 1.86
C ARG A 7 -20.23 4.94 1.53
N LEU A 8 -20.17 3.75 0.91
CA LEU A 8 -18.90 3.15 0.49
C LEU A 8 -18.20 4.01 -0.56
N TYR A 9 -18.94 4.48 -1.56
CA TYR A 9 -18.41 5.36 -2.59
C TYR A 9 -17.87 6.66 -1.99
N GLY A 10 -18.65 7.33 -1.12
CA GLY A 10 -18.22 8.56 -0.46
C GLY A 10 -16.99 8.39 0.44
N LYS A 11 -16.82 7.21 1.07
CA LYS A 11 -15.61 6.91 1.86
C LYS A 11 -14.38 6.71 0.96
N CYS A 12 -14.53 6.01 -0.15
CA CYS A 12 -13.40 5.65 -1.02
C CYS A 12 -13.04 6.72 -2.07
N SER A 13 -13.96 7.65 -2.37
CA SER A 13 -13.73 8.71 -3.37
C SER A 13 -12.67 9.73 -2.94
N GLY A 14 -12.38 9.83 -1.64
CA GLY A 14 -11.34 10.71 -1.10
C GLY A 14 -9.91 10.18 -1.23
N ASN A 15 -9.67 9.06 -1.91
CA ASN A 15 -8.32 8.57 -2.13
C ASN A 15 -7.56 9.48 -3.11
N GLU A 16 -6.35 9.85 -2.73
CA GLU A 16 -5.43 10.65 -3.55
C GLU A 16 -4.09 9.91 -3.73
N ILE A 17 -3.34 10.28 -4.77
CA ILE A 17 -2.00 9.75 -5.00
C ILE A 17 -0.99 10.65 -4.28
N TYR A 18 -0.18 10.03 -3.42
CA TYR A 18 0.94 10.66 -2.75
C TYR A 18 2.25 9.99 -3.12
N HIS A 19 3.36 10.67 -2.82
CA HIS A 19 4.69 10.10 -2.92
C HIS A 19 5.46 10.28 -1.62
N ILE A 20 6.34 9.33 -1.31
CA ILE A 20 7.25 9.39 -0.18
C ILE A 20 8.52 8.61 -0.50
N ARG A 21 9.66 9.04 0.04
CA ARG A 21 10.89 8.24 -0.03
C ARG A 21 10.76 7.05 0.93
N LEU A 22 11.08 5.84 0.46
CA LEU A 22 10.87 4.61 1.22
C LEU A 22 11.49 4.67 2.62
N GLY A 23 12.72 5.17 2.72
CA GLY A 23 13.44 5.27 3.98
C GLY A 23 12.86 6.22 5.02
N ASP A 24 12.00 7.15 4.59
CA ASP A 24 11.34 8.10 5.49
C ASP A 24 9.93 7.65 5.87
N SER A 25 9.42 6.60 5.22
CA SER A 25 8.07 6.09 5.42
C SER A 25 8.00 5.12 6.59
N LYS A 26 7.06 5.37 7.49
CA LYS A 26 6.57 4.42 8.51
C LYS A 26 5.69 3.32 7.90
N PHE A 27 5.08 3.57 6.74
CA PHE A 27 4.34 2.54 6.01
C PHE A 27 5.25 1.56 5.29
N PHE A 28 6.29 2.07 4.63
CA PHE A 28 7.13 1.29 3.70
C PHE A 28 8.57 1.05 4.16
N GLY A 29 9.06 1.77 5.17
CA GLY A 29 10.46 1.72 5.59
C GLY A 29 10.92 0.32 6.02
N ASP A 30 10.03 -0.47 6.63
CA ASP A 30 10.31 -1.86 7.03
C ASP A 30 10.49 -2.81 5.82
N TYR A 31 10.19 -2.37 4.60
CA TYR A 31 10.25 -3.18 3.38
C TYR A 31 11.48 -2.89 2.50
N GLU A 32 12.48 -2.19 3.02
CA GLU A 32 13.79 -2.11 2.37
C GLU A 32 14.33 -3.52 2.09
N GLY A 33 14.84 -3.74 0.87
CA GLY A 33 15.37 -5.04 0.46
C GLY A 33 14.30 -6.10 0.18
N LYS A 34 13.01 -5.77 0.30
CA LYS A 34 11.89 -6.64 -0.11
C LYS A 34 11.46 -6.32 -1.53
N SER A 35 10.72 -7.24 -2.15
CA SER A 35 10.14 -6.99 -3.46
C SER A 35 9.00 -5.97 -3.37
N PHE A 36 8.77 -5.25 -4.47
CA PHE A 36 7.62 -4.35 -4.61
C PHE A 36 6.29 -5.06 -4.30
N THR A 37 6.12 -6.29 -4.81
CA THR A 37 4.90 -7.08 -4.60
C THR A 37 4.71 -7.48 -3.14
N TYR A 38 5.79 -7.79 -2.42
CA TYR A 38 5.74 -8.11 -0.99
C TYR A 38 5.33 -6.88 -0.17
N ALA A 39 6.00 -5.75 -0.42
CA ALA A 39 5.69 -4.49 0.26
C ALA A 39 4.25 -4.04 0.02
N SER A 40 3.76 -4.14 -1.22
CA SER A 40 2.39 -3.77 -1.59
C SER A 40 1.34 -4.58 -0.79
N PHE A 41 1.50 -5.90 -0.74
CA PHE A 41 0.59 -6.77 0.03
C PHE A 41 0.60 -6.46 1.52
N HIS A 42 1.79 -6.37 2.12
CA HIS A 42 1.92 -6.21 3.57
C HIS A 42 1.56 -4.79 4.04
N ALA A 43 1.85 -3.76 3.25
CA ALA A 43 1.42 -2.39 3.53
C ALA A 43 -0.11 -2.26 3.50
N HIS A 44 -0.77 -2.83 2.48
CA HIS A 44 -2.23 -2.83 2.42
C HIS A 44 -2.83 -3.60 3.60
N ARG A 45 -2.28 -4.77 3.94
CA ARG A 45 -2.78 -5.58 5.07
C ARG A 45 -2.60 -4.90 6.42
N LYS A 46 -1.50 -4.17 6.63
CA LYS A 46 -1.13 -3.56 7.90
C LYS A 46 -1.66 -2.14 8.07
N TYR A 47 -1.85 -1.38 7.00
CA TYR A 47 -2.19 0.04 7.07
C TYR A 47 -3.33 0.46 6.14
N GLY A 48 -3.83 -0.43 5.27
CA GLY A 48 -4.83 -0.09 4.26
C GLY A 48 -4.28 0.77 3.10
N VAL A 49 -2.97 1.00 3.05
CA VAL A 49 -2.32 1.84 2.04
C VAL A 49 -1.99 1.03 0.79
N SER A 50 -2.31 1.56 -0.39
CA SER A 50 -2.12 0.86 -1.66
C SER A 50 -0.91 1.40 -2.43
N LEU A 51 0.16 0.60 -2.55
CA LEU A 51 1.34 0.97 -3.34
C LEU A 51 1.06 0.80 -4.84
N VAL A 52 1.31 1.85 -5.64
CA VAL A 52 0.98 1.92 -7.08
C VAL A 52 2.23 1.77 -7.95
N GLY A 53 3.32 2.42 -7.55
CA GLY A 53 4.53 2.47 -8.36
C GLY A 53 5.74 2.95 -7.58
N ILE A 54 6.88 2.94 -8.24
CA ILE A 54 8.15 3.33 -7.66
C ILE A 54 9.01 4.07 -8.69
N GLN A 55 9.82 5.00 -8.24
CA GLN A 55 10.85 5.66 -9.03
C GLN A 55 12.17 5.59 -8.29
N ARG A 56 13.23 5.12 -8.95
CA ARG A 56 14.57 5.19 -8.36
C ARG A 56 15.05 6.63 -8.28
N ASP A 57 15.76 6.96 -7.21
CA ASP A 57 16.47 8.23 -7.02
C ASP A 57 17.78 8.25 -7.83
N ILE A 58 17.63 8.17 -9.15
CA ILE A 58 18.71 8.25 -10.12
C ILE A 58 18.27 9.27 -11.18
N ARG A 59 19.16 10.19 -11.53
CA ARG A 59 18.85 11.23 -12.52
C ARG A 59 18.38 10.59 -13.85
N GLY A 60 17.20 10.98 -14.32
CA GLY A 60 16.59 10.43 -15.54
C GLY A 60 15.84 9.11 -15.37
N SER A 61 15.71 8.61 -14.13
CA SER A 61 14.87 7.45 -13.81
C SER A 61 13.40 7.75 -14.08
N LYS A 62 12.70 6.78 -14.69
CA LYS A 62 11.27 6.86 -14.97
C LYS A 62 10.47 6.23 -13.82
N ILE A 63 9.24 6.71 -13.65
CA ILE A 63 8.27 6.06 -12.77
C ILE A 63 7.92 4.69 -13.36
N GLN A 64 8.03 3.65 -12.54
CA GLN A 64 7.66 2.28 -12.88
C GLN A 64 6.34 1.96 -12.19
N LEU A 65 5.31 1.66 -12.97
CA LEU A 65 3.98 1.28 -12.47
C LEU A 65 3.93 -0.23 -12.26
N ASN A 66 3.53 -0.64 -11.06
CA ASN A 66 3.46 -2.04 -10.63
C ASN A 66 4.65 -2.93 -11.07
N PRO A 67 5.88 -2.65 -10.61
CA PRO A 67 7.02 -3.53 -10.87
C PRO A 67 6.78 -4.95 -10.36
N GLY A 68 7.25 -5.95 -11.13
CA GLY A 68 7.15 -7.35 -10.74
C GLY A 68 8.04 -7.75 -9.55
N PRO A 69 7.96 -9.02 -9.10
CA PRO A 69 8.67 -9.51 -7.89
C PRO A 69 10.19 -9.37 -7.92
N ARG A 70 10.80 -9.27 -9.11
CA ARG A 70 12.25 -9.03 -9.27
C ARG A 70 12.67 -7.61 -8.88
N HIS A 71 11.74 -6.68 -8.77
CA HIS A 71 12.04 -5.32 -8.35
C HIS A 71 12.18 -5.28 -6.84
N ILE A 72 13.42 -5.12 -6.38
CA ILE A 72 13.76 -4.95 -4.96
C ILE A 72 13.78 -3.45 -4.62
N MET A 73 13.05 -3.09 -3.57
CA MET A 73 12.92 -1.71 -3.13
C MET A 73 14.14 -1.26 -2.32
N ARG A 74 14.53 0.00 -2.50
CA ARG A 74 15.68 0.62 -1.84
C ARG A 74 15.24 1.78 -0.98
N LYS A 75 16.02 2.10 0.05
CA LYS A 75 15.76 3.22 0.96
C LYS A 75 15.57 4.57 0.27
N SER A 76 16.31 4.81 -0.81
CA SER A 76 16.24 6.05 -1.59
C SER A 76 15.08 6.10 -2.58
N ASP A 77 14.41 4.98 -2.86
CA ASP A 77 13.36 4.95 -3.87
C ASP A 77 12.16 5.80 -3.44
N ILE A 78 11.51 6.42 -4.42
CA ILE A 78 10.27 7.18 -4.23
C ILE A 78 9.11 6.23 -4.50
N CYS A 79 8.33 5.95 -3.45
CA CYS A 79 7.12 5.16 -3.50
C CYS A 79 5.92 6.05 -3.85
N PHE A 80 5.11 5.64 -4.81
CA PHE A 80 3.83 6.27 -5.13
C PHE A 80 2.69 5.40 -4.61
N TYR A 81 1.80 5.96 -3.81
CA TYR A 81 0.74 5.21 -3.15
C TYR A 81 -0.58 5.97 -3.14
N LEU A 82 -1.68 5.22 -3.05
CA LEU A 82 -3.03 5.71 -2.86
C LEU A 82 -3.43 5.59 -1.39
N ASN A 83 -3.95 6.68 -0.84
CA ASN A 83 -4.58 6.70 0.48
C ASN A 83 -5.53 7.91 0.59
N ILE A 84 -6.41 7.91 1.60
CA ILE A 84 -7.30 9.06 1.88
C ILE A 84 -6.50 10.27 2.40
N SER A 85 -5.46 10.01 3.19
CA SER A 85 -4.63 11.07 3.79
C SER A 85 -3.16 10.82 3.52
N LYS A 86 -2.38 11.88 3.32
CA LYS A 86 -0.92 11.81 3.28
C LYS A 86 -0.38 11.18 4.57
N GLU A 87 0.68 10.40 4.45
CA GLU A 87 1.29 9.68 5.57
C GLU A 87 1.63 10.57 6.79
N GLU A 88 2.13 11.79 6.56
CA GLU A 88 2.45 12.76 7.61
C GLU A 88 1.24 13.10 8.50
N ASN A 89 0.02 13.01 7.95
CA ASN A 89 -1.24 13.29 8.64
C ASN A 89 -1.92 12.01 9.16
N SER A 90 -1.30 10.84 8.95
CA SER A 90 -1.89 9.53 9.26
C SER A 90 -1.52 8.99 10.64
N ALA A 91 -1.31 9.90 11.62
CA ALA A 91 -0.91 9.53 12.99
C ALA A 91 -1.86 8.50 13.63
N PHE A 92 -3.15 8.57 13.31
CA PHE A 92 -4.16 7.62 13.80
C PHE A 92 -3.97 6.19 13.24
N ILE A 93 -3.75 6.06 11.93
CA ILE A 93 -3.51 4.75 11.26
C ILE A 93 -2.23 4.11 11.84
N LEU A 94 -1.22 4.92 12.14
CA LEU A 94 0.04 4.45 12.72
C LEU A 94 -0.11 3.98 14.18
N ALA A 95 -1.01 4.60 14.95
CA ALA A 95 -1.34 4.17 16.32
C ALA A 95 -2.23 2.92 16.35
N HIS A 96 -3.09 2.74 15.35
CA HIS A 96 -4.04 1.64 15.26
C HIS A 96 -4.05 0.98 13.86
N PRO A 97 -2.97 0.29 13.45
CA PRO A 97 -2.83 -0.30 12.11
C PRO A 97 -3.96 -1.28 11.72
N ASN A 98 -4.75 -1.77 12.67
CA ASN A 98 -5.78 -2.79 12.45
C ASN A 98 -7.23 -2.32 12.70
N GLN A 99 -7.48 -1.03 13.01
CA GLN A 99 -8.82 -0.57 13.41
C GLN A 99 -9.59 0.23 12.35
N ASP A 100 -8.95 0.73 11.30
CA ASP A 100 -9.68 1.32 10.18
C ASP A 100 -10.24 0.24 9.26
N GLY A 101 -11.45 -0.19 9.63
CA GLY A 101 -12.25 -1.21 8.96
C GLY A 101 -12.47 -0.93 7.48
N THR A 102 -11.79 -1.70 6.64
CA THR A 102 -12.43 -2.46 5.57
C THR A 102 -12.90 -3.79 6.16
N SER A 103 -14.07 -3.77 6.81
CA SER A 103 -14.86 -4.98 7.07
C SER A 103 -15.50 -5.47 5.76
N VAL A 104 -14.70 -5.66 4.72
CA VAL A 104 -15.10 -6.38 3.51
C VAL A 104 -14.26 -7.65 3.49
N ASP A 105 -14.83 -8.65 4.15
CA ASP A 105 -14.52 -10.08 4.01
C ASP A 105 -13.06 -10.52 4.24
N ARG A 106 -12.59 -10.39 5.48
CA ARG A 106 -11.36 -11.02 5.99
C ARG A 106 -11.34 -12.55 5.80
N THR A 107 -12.50 -13.17 5.60
CA THR A 107 -12.69 -14.63 5.54
C THR A 107 -12.32 -15.25 4.19
N ARG A 108 -12.38 -14.48 3.09
CA ARG A 108 -12.07 -15.00 1.74
C ARG A 108 -10.59 -14.95 1.37
N LEU A 109 -9.83 -14.00 1.92
CA LEU A 109 -8.40 -13.81 1.59
C LEU A 109 -7.49 -14.89 2.21
N SER A 110 -7.83 -15.41 3.39
CA SER A 110 -7.04 -16.47 4.05
C SER A 110 -7.01 -17.77 3.26
N GLN A 111 -8.12 -18.15 2.60
CA GLN A 111 -8.21 -19.41 1.84
C GLN A 111 -7.46 -19.38 0.49
N GLN A 112 -7.25 -18.19 -0.10
CA GLN A 112 -6.47 -18.06 -1.34
C GLN A 112 -4.95 -18.10 -1.07
N THR A 113 -4.52 -17.71 0.12
CA THR A 113 -3.10 -17.55 0.47
C THR A 113 -2.33 -18.88 0.47
N GLU A 114 -2.97 -20.00 0.82
CA GLU A 114 -2.33 -21.34 0.77
C GLU A 114 -2.12 -21.88 -0.64
N LYS A 115 -2.95 -21.47 -1.61
CA LYS A 115 -2.87 -22.02 -2.98
C LYS A 115 -1.82 -21.29 -3.83
N THR A 116 -1.65 -19.99 -3.66
CA THR A 116 -0.72 -19.21 -4.49
C THR A 116 0.74 -19.37 -4.08
N SER A 117 1.03 -19.73 -2.82
CA SER A 117 2.39 -19.98 -2.35
C SER A 117 2.98 -21.32 -2.81
N ARG A 118 2.18 -22.21 -3.42
CA ARG A 118 2.64 -23.53 -3.90
C ARG A 118 2.99 -23.56 -5.39
N VAL A 119 2.88 -22.44 -6.10
CA VAL A 119 3.06 -22.37 -7.57
C VAL A 119 4.11 -21.35 -8.02
N ALA A 120 5.05 -20.97 -7.15
CA ALA A 120 6.20 -20.14 -7.50
C ALA A 120 7.51 -20.87 -7.24
#